data_AF-R6DIT7-F1
#
_entry.id   AF-R6DIT7-F1
#
_cell.length_a   1.000
_cell.length_b   1.000
_cell.length_c   1.000
_cell.angle_alpha   90.00
_cell.angle_beta   90.00
_cell.angle_gamma   90.00
#
_symmetry.space_group_name_H-M   'P 1'
#
loop_
_entity.id
_entity.type
_entity.pdbx_description
1 polymer ?
#
loop_
_entity_poly.entity_id
_entity_poly.type
_entity_poly.pdbx_seq_one_letter_code
_entity_poly.pdbx_strand_id
1 'polypeptide(L)'
;MEELNLKDVCQYVEEHIGVFHQKRIQSIDKLKLSKILKRKNPYLFKAKYVLTAEQIIKGIVDAHISSSEETIFGDWLEGLAIFICNKVYGGTKSGIEGIDLEFDFNDVRYIITIKSGPNWGNAPAIKKMISGFKTAKKTLRTSNSQLNIVAINGCCYGQDKNPDKGDYFKYCGQRFWEFISGNEELYIQIIEPLGTKAKEKNDEFMLSYSNCINKFTREFILTFCKDSGEIDWEKLLKYNSSKSN
;
A
#
# COMPACT_ATOMS: atom_id res chain seq x y z
N MET A 1 -30.25 3.28 -4.49
CA MET A 1 -29.00 4.03 -4.28
C MET A 1 -29.23 4.90 -3.08
N GLU A 2 -28.48 4.66 -2.00
CA GLU A 2 -28.49 5.54 -0.83
C GLU A 2 -27.48 6.66 -1.03
N GLU A 3 -27.81 7.87 -0.58
CA GLU A 3 -26.87 8.99 -0.60
C GLU A 3 -25.78 8.76 0.46
N LEU A 4 -24.51 8.91 0.09
CA LEU A 4 -23.40 8.69 1.01
C LEU A 4 -23.41 9.76 2.13
N ASN A 5 -23.61 9.33 3.36
CA ASN A 5 -23.44 10.18 4.53
C ASN A 5 -21.96 10.25 4.95
N LEU A 6 -21.34 11.43 4.84
CA LEU A 6 -19.93 11.62 5.23
C LEU A 6 -19.67 11.33 6.71
N LYS A 7 -20.66 11.41 7.59
CA LYS A 7 -20.49 11.04 9.01
C LYS A 7 -20.15 9.56 9.16
N ASP A 8 -20.73 8.70 8.34
CA ASP A 8 -20.44 7.27 8.34
C ASP A 8 -18.99 7.02 7.90
N VAL A 9 -18.50 7.81 6.93
CA VAL A 9 -17.10 7.77 6.49
C VAL A 9 -16.18 8.23 7.62
N CYS A 10 -16.48 9.35 8.29
CA CYS A 10 -15.71 9.81 9.44
C CYS A 10 -15.63 8.73 10.53
N GLN A 11 -16.76 8.13 10.89
CA GLN A 11 -16.82 7.09 11.91
C GLN A 11 -15.99 5.87 11.52
N TYR A 12 -16.14 5.39 10.27
CA TYR A 12 -15.33 4.26 9.78
C TYR A 12 -13.84 4.55 9.88
N VAL A 13 -13.41 5.75 9.46
CA VAL A 13 -12.00 6.14 9.53
C VAL A 13 -11.53 6.19 10.97
N GLU A 14 -12.27 6.81 11.89
CA GLU A 14 -11.89 6.86 13.30
C GLU A 14 -11.75 5.47 13.95
N GLU A 15 -12.63 4.53 13.62
CA GLU A 15 -12.61 3.17 14.15
C GLU A 15 -11.46 2.33 13.58
N HIS A 16 -11.07 2.55 12.32
CA HIS A 16 -10.16 1.64 11.60
C HIS A 16 -8.76 2.21 11.34
N ILE A 17 -8.56 3.54 11.39
CA ILE A 17 -7.25 4.16 11.12
C ILE A 17 -6.19 3.76 12.17
N GLY A 18 -6.62 3.40 13.39
CA GLY A 18 -5.73 2.85 14.42
C GLY A 18 -4.99 1.59 13.96
N VAL A 19 -5.60 0.76 13.11
CA VAL A 19 -4.98 -0.45 12.56
C VAL A 19 -3.82 -0.11 11.64
N PHE A 20 -3.94 0.96 10.84
CA PHE A 20 -2.85 1.47 10.00
C PHE A 20 -1.65 1.87 10.87
N HIS A 21 -1.88 2.70 11.89
CA HIS A 21 -0.83 3.16 12.80
C HIS A 21 -0.15 2.00 13.55
N GLN A 22 -0.93 1.03 14.03
CA GLN A 22 -0.39 -0.14 14.71
C GLN A 22 0.47 -1.00 13.78
N LYS A 23 0.00 -1.28 12.56
CA LYS A 23 0.78 -2.03 11.56
C LYS A 23 2.06 -1.29 11.18
N ARG A 24 2.00 0.04 11.07
CA ARG A 24 3.16 0.91 10.79
C ARG A 24 4.24 0.77 11.88
N ILE A 25 3.88 0.84 13.16
CA ILE A 25 4.80 0.62 14.29
C ILE A 25 5.37 -0.80 14.28
N GLN A 26 4.52 -1.81 14.12
CA GLN A 26 4.96 -3.21 14.06
C GLN A 26 5.95 -3.47 12.91
N SER A 27 5.84 -2.73 11.80
CA SER A 27 6.75 -2.84 10.67
C SER A 27 8.19 -2.47 11.04
N ILE A 28 8.37 -1.54 11.99
CA ILE A 28 9.66 -1.11 12.55
C ILE A 28 10.11 -2.06 13.65
N ASP A 29 9.24 -2.39 14.61
CA ASP A 29 9.61 -3.21 15.76
C ASP A 29 10.09 -4.63 15.36
N LYS A 30 9.57 -5.16 14.24
CA LYS A 30 9.96 -6.46 13.69
C LYS A 30 11.24 -6.41 12.85
N LEU A 31 11.81 -5.24 12.61
CA LEU A 31 13.05 -5.11 11.85
C LEU A 31 14.22 -5.76 12.59
N LYS A 32 15.13 -6.32 11.80
CA LYS A 32 16.42 -6.81 12.27
C LYS A 32 17.50 -6.25 11.36
N LEU A 33 18.53 -5.62 11.93
CA LEU A 33 19.64 -5.05 11.18
C LEU A 33 20.24 -6.07 10.20
N SER A 34 20.48 -7.28 10.71
CA SER A 34 20.99 -8.42 9.94
C SER A 34 20.17 -8.76 8.67
N LYS A 35 18.85 -8.59 8.71
CA LYS A 35 17.98 -8.85 7.56
C LYS A 35 17.96 -7.69 6.58
N ILE A 36 17.91 -6.46 7.08
CA ILE A 36 17.80 -5.26 6.22
C ILE A 36 19.11 -4.96 5.49
N LEU A 37 20.26 -5.20 6.12
CA LEU A 37 21.56 -5.02 5.47
C LEU A 37 21.73 -5.91 4.24
N LYS A 38 21.24 -7.15 4.27
CA LYS A 38 21.30 -8.09 3.13
C LYS A 38 20.45 -7.70 1.93
N ARG A 39 19.44 -6.84 2.12
CA ARG A 39 18.47 -6.46 1.07
C ARG A 39 18.83 -5.14 0.40
N LYS A 40 19.89 -4.47 0.84
CA LYS A 40 20.29 -3.15 0.36
C LYS A 40 21.62 -3.24 -0.36
N ASN A 41 21.90 -2.25 -1.19
CA ASN A 41 23.08 -2.20 -2.02
C ASN A 41 24.20 -1.40 -1.31
N PRO A 42 25.19 -2.05 -0.66
CA PRO A 42 26.30 -1.37 0.00
C PRO A 42 27.16 -0.53 -0.98
N TYR A 43 27.26 -0.93 -2.25
CA TYR A 43 27.97 -0.17 -3.27
C TYR A 43 27.34 1.21 -3.50
N LEU A 44 26.00 1.31 -3.42
CA LEU A 44 25.31 2.59 -3.56
C LEU A 44 25.65 3.56 -2.42
N PHE A 45 25.76 3.07 -1.19
CA PHE A 45 26.19 3.90 -0.06
C PHE A 45 27.63 4.38 -0.22
N LYS A 46 28.52 3.50 -0.72
CA LYS A 46 29.90 3.87 -1.03
C LYS A 46 29.98 4.91 -2.14
N ALA A 47 29.23 4.73 -3.22
CA ALA A 47 29.16 5.65 -4.35
C ALA A 47 28.58 7.02 -3.96
N LYS A 48 27.65 7.06 -3.01
CA LYS A 48 27.11 8.30 -2.42
C LYS A 48 28.04 8.97 -1.42
N TYR A 49 29.24 8.44 -1.19
CA TYR A 49 30.21 8.94 -0.22
C TYR A 49 29.63 9.06 1.20
N VAL A 50 28.84 8.07 1.61
CA VAL A 50 28.31 8.00 2.99
C VAL A 50 29.45 7.69 3.95
N LEU A 51 29.55 8.48 5.03
CA LEU A 51 30.68 8.39 5.98
C LEU A 51 30.27 7.85 7.35
N THR A 52 29.02 8.02 7.77
CA THR A 52 28.59 7.64 9.12
C THR A 52 27.67 6.42 9.12
N ALA A 53 27.73 5.64 10.20
CA ALA A 53 26.81 4.54 10.44
C ALA A 53 25.35 5.02 10.47
N GLU A 54 25.09 6.14 11.13
CA GLU A 54 23.76 6.76 11.20
C GLU A 54 23.18 7.03 9.81
N GLN A 55 23.96 7.60 8.88
CA GLN A 55 23.50 7.88 7.52
C GLN A 55 23.07 6.60 6.79
N ILE A 56 23.83 5.51 6.94
CA ILE A 56 23.47 4.20 6.37
C ILE A 56 22.18 3.70 7.02
N ILE A 57 22.13 3.64 8.34
CA ILE A 57 20.99 3.11 9.08
C ILE A 57 19.71 3.88 8.78
N LYS A 58 19.75 5.22 8.87
CA LYS A 58 18.63 6.09 8.55
C LYS A 58 18.17 5.90 7.11
N GLY A 59 19.09 5.88 6.15
CA GLY A 59 18.76 5.64 4.75
C GLY A 59 18.10 4.28 4.49
N ILE A 60 18.48 3.23 5.24
CA ILE A 60 17.86 1.90 5.13
C ILE A 60 16.47 1.87 5.78
N VAL A 61 16.36 2.40 7.00
CA VAL A 61 15.14 2.38 7.79
C VAL A 61 14.06 3.26 7.14
N ASP A 62 14.40 4.49 6.71
CA ASP A 62 13.47 5.38 6.02
C ASP A 62 12.94 4.74 4.72
N ALA A 63 13.81 4.09 3.95
CA ALA A 63 13.41 3.40 2.73
C ALA A 63 12.52 2.17 3.00
N HIS A 64 12.74 1.46 4.12
CA HIS A 64 11.86 0.37 4.54
C HIS A 64 10.48 0.91 4.94
N ILE A 65 10.46 1.94 5.79
CA ILE A 65 9.23 2.59 6.26
C ILE A 65 8.39 3.04 5.09
N SER A 66 8.96 3.81 4.15
CA SER A 66 8.25 4.30 2.97
C SER A 66 7.60 3.16 2.17
N SER A 67 8.33 2.09 1.87
CA SER A 67 7.76 0.95 1.14
C SER A 67 6.68 0.18 1.92
N SER A 68 6.82 0.11 3.25
CA SER A 68 5.86 -0.58 4.11
C SER A 68 4.58 0.24 4.28
N GLU A 69 4.69 1.56 4.40
CA GLU A 69 3.56 2.48 4.53
C GLU A 69 2.66 2.43 3.29
N GLU A 70 3.25 2.42 2.09
CA GLU A 70 2.48 2.28 0.85
C GLU A 70 1.64 1.01 0.82
N THR A 71 2.20 -0.12 1.30
CA THR A 71 1.50 -1.41 1.35
C THR A 71 0.39 -1.39 2.40
N ILE A 72 0.72 -0.99 3.63
CA ILE A 72 -0.23 -0.97 4.75
C ILE A 72 -1.38 0.01 4.46
N PHE A 73 -1.08 1.18 3.89
CA PHE A 73 -2.09 2.17 3.54
C PHE A 73 -2.91 1.75 2.33
N GLY A 74 -2.33 1.04 1.36
CA GLY A 74 -3.06 0.44 0.24
C GLY A 74 -4.14 -0.54 0.70
N ASP A 75 -3.78 -1.46 1.62
CA ASP A 75 -4.73 -2.40 2.22
C ASP A 75 -5.87 -1.67 2.97
N TRP A 76 -5.53 -0.57 3.63
CA TRP A 76 -6.50 0.23 4.38
C TRP A 76 -7.46 0.99 3.43
N LEU A 77 -6.94 1.57 2.35
CA LEU A 77 -7.75 2.23 1.31
C LEU A 77 -8.68 1.26 0.59
N GLU A 78 -8.25 0.01 0.36
CA GLU A 78 -9.13 -1.05 -0.15
C GLU A 78 -10.34 -1.25 0.77
N GLY A 79 -10.10 -1.36 2.08
CA GLY A 79 -11.15 -1.49 3.08
C GLY A 79 -12.14 -0.32 3.06
N LEU A 80 -11.62 0.91 3.02
CA LEU A 80 -12.43 2.12 2.94
C LEU A 80 -13.31 2.15 1.67
N ALA A 81 -12.73 1.81 0.52
CA ALA A 81 -13.47 1.78 -0.75
C ALA A 81 -14.57 0.71 -0.75
N ILE A 82 -14.32 -0.49 -0.18
CA ILE A 82 -15.35 -1.52 -0.01
C ILE A 82 -16.47 -1.02 0.91
N PHE A 83 -16.13 -0.39 2.03
CA PHE A 83 -17.12 0.17 2.97
C PHE A 83 -18.02 1.23 2.31
N ILE A 84 -17.43 2.17 1.59
CA ILE A 84 -18.18 3.22 0.88
C ILE A 84 -19.11 2.60 -0.16
N CYS A 85 -18.60 1.67 -0.97
CA CYS A 85 -19.41 1.00 -1.98
C CYS A 85 -20.53 0.14 -1.36
N ASN A 86 -20.28 -0.44 -0.19
CA ASN A 86 -21.30 -1.15 0.57
C ASN A 86 -22.46 -0.24 0.97
N LYS A 87 -22.15 0.96 1.47
CA LYS A 87 -23.14 1.95 1.89
C LYS A 87 -24.02 2.44 0.74
N VAL A 88 -23.44 2.69 -0.43
CA VAL A 88 -24.16 3.30 -1.55
C VAL A 88 -24.85 2.28 -2.46
N TYR A 89 -24.14 1.18 -2.75
CA TYR A 89 -24.52 0.20 -3.76
C TYR A 89 -24.66 -1.23 -3.21
N GLY A 90 -24.56 -1.44 -1.90
CA GLY A 90 -24.57 -2.79 -1.32
C GLY A 90 -23.38 -3.65 -1.74
N GLY A 91 -22.29 -3.01 -2.19
CA GLY A 91 -21.07 -3.70 -2.60
C GLY A 91 -20.46 -4.54 -1.49
N THR A 92 -19.81 -5.64 -1.88
CA THR A 92 -19.23 -6.62 -0.95
C THR A 92 -17.84 -7.02 -1.38
N LYS A 93 -17.01 -7.46 -0.41
CA LYS A 93 -15.71 -8.04 -0.71
C LYS A 93 -15.90 -9.33 -1.52
N SER A 94 -15.23 -9.42 -2.66
CA SER A 94 -15.35 -10.59 -3.54
C SER A 94 -14.79 -11.85 -2.89
N GLY A 95 -15.45 -12.99 -3.14
CA GLY A 95 -14.90 -14.32 -2.85
C GLY A 95 -14.03 -14.87 -3.99
N ILE A 96 -13.95 -14.17 -5.13
CA ILE A 96 -13.21 -14.62 -6.31
C ILE A 96 -11.76 -14.13 -6.21
N GLU A 97 -10.81 -15.05 -6.34
CA GLU A 97 -9.39 -14.72 -6.26
C GLU A 97 -9.01 -13.61 -7.27
N GLY A 98 -8.35 -12.58 -6.75
CA GLY A 98 -7.87 -11.47 -7.56
C GLY A 98 -8.93 -10.43 -7.91
N ILE A 99 -10.12 -10.49 -7.29
CA ILE A 99 -11.13 -9.42 -7.27
C ILE A 99 -11.28 -8.95 -5.82
N ASP A 100 -11.36 -7.65 -5.62
CA ASP A 100 -11.41 -7.03 -4.29
C ASP A 100 -12.86 -6.66 -3.91
N LEU A 101 -13.63 -6.13 -4.86
CA LEU A 101 -14.99 -5.62 -4.65
C LEU A 101 -15.92 -6.04 -5.78
N GLU A 102 -17.17 -6.40 -5.43
CA GLU A 102 -18.27 -6.64 -6.36
C GLU A 102 -19.54 -5.90 -5.94
N PHE A 103 -20.27 -5.37 -6.91
CA PHE A 103 -21.60 -4.81 -6.71
C PHE A 103 -22.42 -4.81 -8.02
N ASP A 104 -23.74 -4.74 -7.89
CA ASP A 104 -24.68 -4.62 -9.01
C ASP A 104 -25.22 -3.20 -9.10
N PHE A 105 -25.23 -2.63 -10.32
CA PHE A 105 -25.84 -1.33 -10.57
C PHE A 105 -26.33 -1.24 -12.03
N ASN A 106 -27.58 -0.82 -12.22
CA ASN A 106 -28.24 -0.69 -13.53
C ASN A 106 -28.07 -1.95 -14.42
N ASP A 107 -28.40 -3.13 -13.88
CA ASP A 107 -28.30 -4.43 -14.57
C ASP A 107 -26.88 -4.82 -15.00
N VAL A 108 -25.85 -4.18 -14.43
CA VAL A 108 -24.44 -4.50 -14.64
C VAL A 108 -23.81 -4.97 -13.32
N ARG A 109 -23.14 -6.12 -13.36
CA ARG A 109 -22.24 -6.58 -12.30
C ARG A 109 -20.87 -5.96 -12.51
N TYR A 110 -20.43 -5.16 -11.56
CA TYR A 110 -19.07 -4.63 -11.54
C TYR A 110 -18.17 -5.51 -10.71
N ILE A 111 -17.02 -5.88 -11.27
CA ILE A 111 -15.94 -6.58 -10.56
C ILE A 111 -14.71 -5.66 -10.54
N ILE A 112 -14.14 -5.45 -9.35
CA ILE A 112 -13.14 -4.40 -9.16
C ILE A 112 -11.90 -4.97 -8.50
N THR A 113 -10.75 -4.61 -9.06
CA THR A 113 -9.47 -4.66 -8.32
C THR A 113 -9.08 -3.27 -7.89
N ILE A 114 -8.78 -3.10 -6.61
CA ILE A 114 -8.45 -1.82 -5.99
C ILE A 114 -6.94 -1.75 -5.81
N LYS A 115 -6.35 -0.61 -6.19
CA LYS A 115 -4.93 -0.33 -6.09
C LYS A 115 -4.76 1.10 -5.58
N SER A 116 -3.65 1.40 -4.92
CA SER A 116 -3.44 2.75 -4.39
C SER A 116 -3.36 3.77 -5.52
N GLY A 117 -2.55 3.53 -6.56
CA GLY A 117 -2.32 4.48 -7.65
C GLY A 117 -2.16 3.85 -9.03
N PRO A 118 -2.02 4.64 -10.10
CA PRO A 118 -2.10 4.15 -11.48
C PRO A 118 -0.87 3.33 -11.90
N ASN A 119 0.29 3.52 -11.27
CA ASN A 119 1.55 2.85 -11.64
C ASN A 119 1.89 1.70 -10.68
N TRP A 120 0.87 0.97 -10.23
CA TRP A 120 0.99 -0.04 -9.17
C TRP A 120 1.72 -1.33 -9.60
N GLY A 121 1.89 -1.57 -10.90
CA GLY A 121 2.38 -2.86 -11.40
C GLY A 121 3.17 -2.75 -12.69
N ASN A 122 4.14 -3.65 -12.84
CA ASN A 122 4.83 -3.87 -14.10
C ASN A 122 3.98 -4.70 -15.08
N ALA A 123 4.45 -4.89 -16.31
CA ALA A 123 3.69 -5.62 -17.33
C ALA A 123 3.24 -7.04 -16.90
N PRO A 124 4.06 -7.86 -16.22
CA PRO A 124 3.60 -9.13 -15.64
C PRO A 124 2.43 -8.98 -14.65
N ALA A 125 2.48 -8.02 -13.74
CA ALA A 125 1.42 -7.79 -12.76
C ALA A 125 0.10 -7.37 -13.44
N ILE A 126 0.18 -6.50 -14.46
CA ILE A 126 -0.98 -6.10 -15.26
C ILE A 126 -1.58 -7.30 -16.00
N LYS A 127 -0.76 -8.15 -16.63
CA LYS A 127 -1.23 -9.38 -17.29
C LYS A 127 -1.93 -10.32 -16.31
N LYS A 128 -1.40 -10.46 -15.09
CA LYS A 128 -2.04 -11.29 -14.04
C LYS A 128 -3.41 -10.76 -13.66
N MET A 129 -3.57 -9.44 -13.48
CA MET A 129 -4.88 -8.82 -13.20
C MET A 129 -5.88 -9.07 -14.34
N ILE A 130 -5.47 -8.86 -15.60
CA ILE A 130 -6.34 -9.11 -16.76
C ILE A 130 -6.79 -10.58 -16.79
N SER A 131 -5.88 -11.52 -16.52
CA SER A 131 -6.23 -12.93 -16.40
C SER A 131 -7.22 -13.18 -15.26
N GLY A 132 -7.03 -12.53 -14.10
CA GLY A 132 -7.95 -12.59 -12.96
C GLY A 132 -9.36 -12.14 -13.34
N PHE A 133 -9.50 -10.98 -14.01
CA PHE A 133 -10.80 -10.53 -14.53
C PHE A 133 -11.45 -11.53 -15.48
N LYS A 134 -10.67 -12.13 -16.39
CA LYS A 134 -11.19 -13.13 -17.33
C LYS A 134 -11.68 -14.37 -16.62
N THR A 135 -10.96 -14.84 -15.59
CA THR A 135 -11.39 -15.97 -14.76
C THR A 135 -12.66 -15.61 -13.97
N ALA A 136 -12.70 -14.45 -13.32
CA ALA A 136 -13.85 -14.00 -12.56
C ALA A 136 -15.12 -13.90 -13.42
N LYS A 137 -15.02 -13.31 -14.62
CA LYS A 137 -16.13 -13.25 -15.59
C LYS A 137 -16.65 -14.64 -15.98
N LYS A 138 -15.77 -15.63 -16.10
CA LYS A 138 -16.18 -17.03 -16.37
C LYS A 138 -16.89 -17.62 -15.16
N THR A 139 -16.32 -17.48 -13.97
CA THR A 139 -16.89 -18.00 -12.71
C THR A 139 -18.29 -17.45 -12.45
N LEU A 140 -18.54 -16.16 -12.68
CA LEU A 140 -19.85 -15.55 -12.46
C LEU A 140 -20.92 -15.98 -13.49
N ARG A 141 -20.52 -16.52 -14.64
CA ARG A 141 -21.43 -16.96 -15.72
C ARG A 141 -21.80 -18.44 -15.67
N THR A 142 -21.12 -19.25 -14.84
CA THR A 142 -21.37 -20.70 -14.77
C THR A 142 -22.78 -21.06 -14.29
N SER A 143 -23.49 -20.13 -13.64
CA SER A 143 -24.88 -20.29 -13.21
C SER A 143 -25.94 -19.92 -14.27
N ASN A 144 -25.56 -19.83 -15.55
CA ASN A 144 -26.43 -19.39 -16.66
C ASN A 144 -27.05 -17.99 -16.43
N SER A 145 -26.33 -17.15 -15.69
CA SER A 145 -26.82 -15.90 -15.11
C SER A 145 -27.04 -14.76 -16.12
N GLN A 146 -26.64 -14.94 -17.39
CA GLN A 146 -26.66 -13.91 -18.46
C GLN A 146 -26.14 -12.53 -18.02
N LEU A 147 -25.31 -12.48 -16.98
CA LEU A 147 -24.85 -11.23 -16.38
C LEU A 147 -24.01 -10.42 -17.36
N ASN A 148 -24.36 -9.14 -17.48
CA ASN A 148 -23.46 -8.15 -18.04
C ASN A 148 -22.41 -7.81 -16.98
N ILE A 149 -21.13 -8.11 -17.26
CA ILE A 149 -20.05 -7.98 -16.29
C ILE A 149 -18.99 -7.01 -16.81
N VAL A 150 -18.77 -5.93 -16.06
CA VAL A 150 -17.75 -4.92 -16.36
C VAL A 150 -16.62 -5.01 -15.33
N ALA A 151 -15.39 -5.07 -15.82
CA ALA A 151 -14.20 -5.14 -14.98
C ALA A 151 -13.57 -3.76 -14.82
N ILE A 152 -13.24 -3.39 -13.58
CA ILE A 152 -12.64 -2.10 -13.23
C ILE A 152 -11.32 -2.30 -12.48
N ASN A 153 -10.26 -1.65 -12.93
CA ASN A 153 -9.08 -1.37 -12.10
C ASN A 153 -9.26 -0.01 -11.43
N GLY A 154 -9.68 -0.02 -10.17
CA GLY A 154 -9.86 1.16 -9.34
C GLY A 154 -8.53 1.60 -8.74
N CYS A 155 -8.16 2.87 -8.92
CA CYS A 155 -6.99 3.49 -8.33
C CYS A 155 -7.43 4.63 -7.40
N CYS A 156 -7.11 4.53 -6.11
CA CYS A 156 -7.52 5.51 -5.10
C CYS A 156 -6.96 6.92 -5.33
N TYR A 157 -5.79 7.05 -5.95
CA TYR A 157 -5.21 8.33 -6.34
C TYR A 157 -4.68 8.33 -7.78
N GLY A 158 -4.28 9.51 -8.25
CA GLY A 158 -3.68 9.70 -9.57
C GLY A 158 -4.71 9.91 -10.67
N GLN A 159 -4.23 10.09 -11.89
CA GLN A 159 -5.05 10.41 -13.06
C GLN A 159 -4.75 9.47 -14.21
N ASP A 160 -5.79 9.08 -14.94
CA ASP A 160 -5.68 8.33 -16.20
C ASP A 160 -6.60 8.98 -17.25
N LYS A 161 -6.00 9.43 -18.36
CA LYS A 161 -6.70 10.13 -19.44
C LYS A 161 -7.48 9.18 -20.37
N ASN A 162 -7.16 7.89 -20.35
CA ASN A 162 -7.66 6.89 -21.30
C ASN A 162 -8.25 5.71 -20.52
N PRO A 163 -9.38 5.88 -19.81
CA PRO A 163 -9.88 4.87 -18.88
C PRO A 163 -10.19 3.54 -19.53
N ASP A 164 -10.66 3.53 -20.78
CA ASP A 164 -10.95 2.29 -21.50
C ASP A 164 -9.66 1.59 -21.93
N LYS A 165 -9.44 0.37 -21.42
CA LYS A 165 -8.31 -0.50 -21.75
C LYS A 165 -8.74 -1.74 -22.56
N GLY A 166 -9.98 -1.76 -23.07
CA GLY A 166 -10.61 -2.85 -23.81
C GLY A 166 -11.14 -3.97 -22.91
N ASP A 167 -10.24 -4.69 -22.21
CA ASP A 167 -10.63 -5.82 -21.34
C ASP A 167 -11.28 -5.35 -20.01
N TYR A 168 -10.95 -4.14 -19.58
CA TYR A 168 -11.36 -3.50 -18.33
C TYR A 168 -11.28 -1.97 -18.46
N PHE A 169 -11.95 -1.25 -17.54
CA PHE A 169 -11.74 0.19 -17.38
C PHE A 169 -10.80 0.49 -16.22
N LYS A 170 -9.99 1.54 -16.35
CA LYS A 170 -9.12 2.04 -15.30
C LYS A 170 -9.66 3.38 -14.79
N TYR A 171 -10.18 3.38 -13.57
CA TYR A 171 -10.68 4.58 -12.92
C TYR A 171 -9.68 5.02 -11.87
N CYS A 172 -9.28 6.29 -11.88
CA CYS A 172 -8.25 6.82 -10.97
C CYS A 172 -8.72 8.08 -10.27
N GLY A 173 -8.39 8.22 -8.99
CA GLY A 173 -8.69 9.40 -8.19
C GLY A 173 -10.18 9.69 -8.17
N GLN A 174 -10.55 10.93 -8.48
CA GLN A 174 -11.95 11.41 -8.53
C GLN A 174 -12.89 10.42 -9.22
N ARG A 175 -12.56 9.96 -10.44
CA ARG A 175 -13.41 9.04 -11.19
C ARG A 175 -13.68 7.73 -10.44
N PHE A 176 -12.69 7.21 -9.71
CA PHE A 176 -12.88 5.97 -8.94
C PHE A 176 -13.75 6.21 -7.71
N TRP A 177 -13.46 7.27 -6.95
CA TRP A 177 -14.23 7.61 -5.75
C TRP A 177 -15.68 7.94 -6.06
N GLU A 178 -15.92 8.74 -7.10
CA GLU A 178 -17.25 9.02 -7.63
C GLU A 178 -17.94 7.73 -8.04
N PHE A 179 -17.28 6.86 -8.81
CA PHE A 179 -17.88 5.64 -9.31
C PHE A 179 -18.38 4.69 -8.21
N ILE A 180 -17.68 4.59 -7.08
CA ILE A 180 -18.06 3.70 -5.98
C ILE A 180 -18.98 4.37 -4.95
N SER A 181 -19.27 5.68 -5.08
CA SER A 181 -20.01 6.44 -4.08
C SER A 181 -21.17 7.28 -4.60
N GLY A 182 -21.22 7.53 -5.91
CA GLY A 182 -22.10 8.53 -6.52
C GLY A 182 -21.76 9.99 -6.16
N ASN A 183 -20.65 10.24 -5.45
CA ASN A 183 -20.25 11.57 -4.98
C ASN A 183 -18.94 12.01 -5.65
N GLU A 184 -19.06 13.01 -6.54
CA GLU A 184 -17.96 13.58 -7.31
C GLU A 184 -16.85 14.22 -6.43
N GLU A 185 -17.23 14.80 -5.29
CA GLU A 185 -16.33 15.53 -4.39
C GLU A 185 -15.68 14.62 -3.33
N LEU A 186 -16.03 13.33 -3.30
CA LEU A 186 -15.59 12.43 -2.25
C LEU A 186 -14.07 12.35 -2.13
N TYR A 187 -13.34 12.41 -3.25
CA TYR A 187 -11.88 12.32 -3.25
C TYR A 187 -11.19 13.46 -2.46
N ILE A 188 -11.85 14.62 -2.34
CA ILE A 188 -11.42 15.73 -1.48
C ILE A 188 -11.93 15.51 -0.06
N GLN A 189 -13.21 15.18 0.08
CA GLN A 189 -13.90 15.08 1.37
C GLN A 189 -13.29 14.02 2.29
N ILE A 190 -12.70 12.95 1.76
CA ILE A 190 -12.02 11.93 2.56
C ILE A 190 -10.72 12.42 3.24
N ILE A 191 -10.13 13.55 2.81
CA ILE A 191 -8.88 14.06 3.39
C ILE A 191 -9.03 14.42 4.87
N GLU A 192 -10.12 15.10 5.23
CA GLU A 192 -10.36 15.53 6.60
C GLU A 192 -10.51 14.35 7.57
N PRO A 193 -11.38 13.35 7.32
CA PRO A 193 -11.46 12.13 8.12
C PRO A 193 -10.11 11.44 8.33
N LEU A 194 -9.28 11.36 7.27
CA LEU A 194 -7.96 10.73 7.33
C LEU A 194 -6.96 11.47 8.21
N GLY A 195 -7.11 12.79 8.35
CA GLY A 195 -6.25 13.63 9.20
C GLY A 195 -6.59 13.56 10.69
N THR A 196 -7.78 13.09 11.04
CA THR A 196 -8.26 13.03 12.43
C THR A 196 -7.35 12.15 13.29
N LYS A 197 -6.90 12.68 14.44
CA LYS A 197 -5.99 12.01 15.40
C LYS A 197 -4.61 11.60 14.83
N ALA A 198 -4.26 12.02 13.62
CA ALA A 198 -2.97 11.70 13.00
C ALA A 198 -1.77 12.19 13.85
N LYS A 199 -1.93 13.32 14.54
CA LYS A 199 -0.89 13.89 15.41
C LYS A 199 -0.60 13.02 16.64
N GLU A 200 -1.64 12.59 17.36
CA GLU A 200 -1.49 11.76 18.57
C GLU A 200 -0.83 10.40 18.25
N LYS A 201 -1.21 9.79 17.12
CA LYS A 201 -0.64 8.52 16.67
C LYS A 201 0.78 8.62 16.12
N ASN A 202 1.27 9.83 15.88
CA ASN A 202 2.63 10.06 15.41
C ASN A 202 3.67 9.93 16.54
N ASP A 203 3.31 10.27 17.79
CA ASP A 203 4.26 10.29 18.90
C ASP A 203 4.79 8.89 19.25
N GLU A 204 3.90 7.89 19.32
CA GLU A 204 4.28 6.48 19.53
C GLU A 204 5.20 5.97 18.42
N PHE A 205 4.90 6.33 17.17
CA PHE A 205 5.72 5.98 16.02
C PHE A 205 7.12 6.60 16.10
N MET A 206 7.21 7.89 16.44
CA MET A 206 8.49 8.59 16.55
C MET A 206 9.38 8.00 17.64
N LEU A 207 8.79 7.53 18.74
CA LEU A 207 9.52 6.83 19.79
C LEU A 207 10.08 5.48 19.30
N SER A 208 9.26 4.65 18.65
CA SER A 208 9.70 3.36 18.07
C SER A 208 10.79 3.58 17.01
N TYR A 209 10.60 4.56 16.11
CA TYR A 209 11.58 4.96 15.11
C TYR A 209 12.93 5.35 15.74
N SER A 210 12.92 6.25 16.71
CA SER A 210 14.14 6.75 17.36
C SER A 210 14.90 5.62 18.06
N ASN A 211 14.17 4.74 18.76
CA ASN A 211 14.76 3.56 19.40
C ASN A 211 15.38 2.59 18.38
N CYS A 212 14.72 2.39 17.24
CA CYS A 212 15.23 1.57 16.15
C CYS A 212 16.55 2.14 15.58
N ILE A 213 16.58 3.44 15.27
CA ILE A 213 17.78 4.12 14.78
C ILE A 213 18.94 3.99 15.77
N ASN A 214 18.71 4.28 17.05
CA ASN A 214 19.76 4.20 18.09
C ASN A 214 20.30 2.78 18.23
N LYS A 215 19.42 1.79 18.31
CA LYS A 215 19.78 0.38 18.44
C LYS A 215 20.58 -0.11 17.24
N PHE A 216 20.10 0.15 16.02
CA PHE A 216 20.76 -0.32 14.80
C PHE A 216 22.05 0.42 14.53
N THR A 217 22.14 1.71 14.85
CA THR A 217 23.40 2.46 14.73
C THR A 217 24.45 1.89 15.67
N ARG A 218 24.10 1.61 16.94
CA ARG A 218 25.00 0.94 17.88
C ARG A 218 25.43 -0.44 17.38
N GLU A 219 24.49 -1.27 16.95
CA GLU A 219 24.77 -2.62 16.43
C GLU A 219 25.68 -2.57 15.19
N PHE A 220 25.43 -1.61 14.29
CA PHE A 220 26.24 -1.40 13.10
C PHE A 220 27.66 -0.95 13.46
N ILE A 221 27.83 0.01 14.35
CA ILE A 221 29.16 0.49 14.78
C ILE A 221 29.98 -0.66 15.36
N LEU A 222 29.39 -1.44 16.27
CA LEU A 222 30.08 -2.57 16.91
C LEU A 222 30.47 -3.68 15.93
N THR A 223 29.75 -3.79 14.81
CA THR A 223 29.93 -4.90 13.88
C THR A 223 30.70 -4.50 12.62
N PHE A 224 30.53 -3.29 12.11
CA PHE A 224 30.94 -2.87 10.76
C PHE A 224 31.75 -1.56 10.74
N CYS A 225 32.15 -1.01 11.89
CA CYS A 225 33.13 0.06 11.96
C CYS A 225 34.46 -0.45 12.54
N LYS A 226 35.56 0.21 12.18
CA LYS A 226 36.86 -0.01 12.81
C LYS A 226 36.99 0.82 14.08
N ASP A 227 38.02 0.54 14.88
CA ASP A 227 38.31 1.30 16.11
C ASP A 227 38.59 2.79 15.85
N SER A 228 39.09 3.12 14.66
CA SER A 228 39.29 4.50 14.18
C SER A 228 37.98 5.22 13.80
N GLY A 229 36.85 4.51 13.82
CA GLY A 229 35.50 5.07 13.66
C GLY A 229 34.95 5.01 12.23
N GLU A 230 35.78 4.77 11.22
CA GLU A 230 35.29 4.61 9.85
C GLU A 230 34.63 3.25 9.60
N ILE A 231 33.77 3.22 8.59
CA ILE A 231 33.09 2.02 8.14
C ILE A 231 34.10 1.03 7.54
N ASP A 232 34.10 -0.20 8.05
CA ASP A 232 34.75 -1.35 7.44
C ASP A 232 33.90 -1.87 6.26
N TRP A 233 34.11 -1.23 5.11
CA TRP A 233 33.40 -1.56 3.87
C TRP A 233 33.65 -3.00 3.41
N GLU A 234 34.83 -3.56 3.65
CA GLU A 234 35.14 -4.93 3.26
C GLU A 234 34.32 -5.91 4.07
N LYS A 235 34.26 -5.74 5.40
CA LYS A 235 33.44 -6.57 6.29
C LYS A 235 31.96 -6.45 5.98
N LEU A 236 31.46 -5.23 5.73
CA LEU A 236 30.07 -5.01 5.33
C LEU A 236 29.74 -5.70 4.00
N LEU A 237 30.62 -5.61 3.01
CA LEU A 237 30.44 -6.24 1.71
C LEU A 237 30.47 -7.76 1.80
N LYS A 238 31.42 -8.33 2.55
CA LYS A 238 31.44 -9.78 2.82
C LYS A 238 30.14 -10.24 3.46
N TYR A 239 29.66 -9.53 4.49
CA TYR A 239 28.39 -9.85 5.14
C TYR A 239 27.18 -9.81 4.19
N ASN A 240 27.13 -8.80 3.31
CA ASN A 240 26.01 -8.57 2.41
C ASN A 240 26.02 -9.48 1.17
N SER A 241 27.20 -9.72 0.59
CA SER A 241 27.36 -10.22 -0.78
C SER A 241 28.26 -11.45 -0.92
N SER A 242 28.88 -11.96 0.16
CA SER A 242 29.66 -13.20 0.03
C SER A 242 28.77 -14.37 -0.40
N LYS A 243 29.37 -15.37 -1.05
CA LYS A 243 28.68 -16.64 -1.31
C LYS A 243 28.12 -17.19 0.01
N SER A 244 26.87 -17.62 0.00
CA SER A 244 26.31 -18.37 1.13
C SER A 244 27.05 -19.71 1.22
N ASN A 245 27.49 -20.07 2.42
CA ASN A 245 27.87 -21.45 2.74
C ASN A 245 26.61 -22.31 2.86
#